data_AF-A0A966V3F8-F1
#
_entry.id   AF-A0A966V3F8-F1
#
_cell.length_a   1.000
_cell.length_b   1.000
_cell.length_c   1.000
_cell.angle_alpha   90.00
_cell.angle_beta   90.00
_cell.angle_gamma   90.00
#
_symmetry.space_group_name_H-M   'P 1'
#
loop_
_entity.id
_entity.type
_entity.pdbx_description
1 polymer ?
#
loop_
_entity_poly.entity_id
_entity_poly.type
_entity_poly.pdbx_seq_one_letter_code
_entity_poly.pdbx_strand_id
1 'polypeptide(L)'
;MKCWVCSRQARGYGHTDNRYGIGNPRRYPNDWVFCSRRCQDAFHRMYGSWVDAQKFGKEVEMIDASDIERAAMRQCLKAFGEAAGEIGFAKPLGDYSEAEALRVIDAI
;
A
#
# COMPACT_ATOMS: atom_id res chain seq x y z
N MET A 1 -22.93 -13.47 8.65
CA MET A 1 -22.09 -12.49 7.93
C MET A 1 -20.62 -12.82 8.16
N LYS A 2 -19.79 -12.83 7.12
CA LYS A 2 -18.34 -13.08 7.23
C LYS A 2 -17.57 -11.77 7.36
N CYS A 3 -16.45 -11.79 8.05
CA CYS A 3 -15.55 -10.67 8.20
C CYS A 3 -14.99 -10.29 6.84
N TRP A 4 -15.10 -9.01 6.49
CA TRP A 4 -14.63 -8.50 5.21
C TRP A 4 -13.10 -8.69 5.00
N VAL A 5 -12.32 -8.60 6.07
CA VAL A 5 -10.85 -8.67 6.00
C VAL A 5 -10.30 -10.10 5.98
N CYS A 6 -10.87 -11.02 6.78
CA CYS A 6 -10.27 -12.35 6.97
C CYS A 6 -11.24 -13.52 6.78
N SER A 7 -12.46 -13.25 6.32
CA SER A 7 -13.51 -14.25 6.03
C SER A 7 -14.02 -15.08 7.22
N ARG A 8 -13.49 -14.88 8.45
CA ARG A 8 -14.00 -15.49 9.69
C ARG A 8 -15.38 -14.96 10.06
N GLN A 9 -16.11 -15.67 10.93
CA GLN A 9 -17.40 -15.18 11.45
C GLN A 9 -17.27 -13.78 12.08
N ALA A 10 -18.09 -12.84 11.64
CA ALA A 10 -18.11 -11.47 12.20
C ALA A 10 -18.66 -11.47 13.64
N ARG A 11 -18.20 -10.53 14.46
CA ARG A 11 -18.48 -10.47 15.91
C ARG A 11 -19.02 -9.11 16.37
N GLY A 12 -19.78 -8.43 15.52
CA GLY A 12 -20.47 -7.18 15.86
C GLY A 12 -19.68 -5.89 15.61
N TYR A 13 -18.46 -5.97 15.06
CA TYR A 13 -17.72 -4.79 14.60
C TYR A 13 -18.19 -4.41 13.19
N GLY A 14 -18.30 -3.12 12.90
CA GLY A 14 -18.71 -2.62 11.59
C GLY A 14 -18.16 -1.23 11.25
N HIS A 15 -18.43 -0.75 10.05
CA HIS A 15 -18.03 0.58 9.59
C HIS A 15 -19.23 1.53 9.52
N THR A 16 -19.00 2.81 9.78
CA THR A 16 -19.97 3.88 9.54
C THR A 16 -19.29 4.99 8.77
N ASP A 17 -19.78 5.23 7.55
CA ASP A 17 -19.23 6.25 6.67
C ASP A 17 -19.90 7.60 6.94
N ASN A 18 -19.26 8.39 7.81
CA ASN A 18 -19.74 9.70 8.21
C ASN A 18 -19.70 10.76 7.09
N ARG A 19 -19.18 10.44 5.90
CA ARG A 19 -19.26 11.32 4.72
C ARG A 19 -20.70 11.44 4.21
N TYR A 20 -21.54 10.45 4.51
CA TYR A 20 -22.95 10.46 4.12
C TYR A 20 -23.85 10.90 5.28
N GLY A 21 -24.89 11.67 4.96
CA GLY A 21 -25.89 12.12 5.92
C GLY A 21 -26.68 10.97 6.56
N ILE A 22 -27.30 11.24 7.72
CA ILE A 22 -28.18 10.29 8.40
C ILE A 22 -29.35 9.95 7.46
N GLY A 23 -29.67 8.66 7.32
CA GLY A 23 -30.71 8.17 6.39
C GLY A 23 -30.19 7.78 5.00
N ASN A 24 -28.94 8.08 4.67
CA ASN A 24 -28.32 7.56 3.44
C ASN A 24 -27.90 6.09 3.66
N PRO A 25 -28.35 5.13 2.84
CA PRO A 25 -27.96 3.72 2.97
C PRO A 25 -26.44 3.48 2.93
N ARG A 26 -25.70 4.34 2.21
CA ARG A 26 -24.23 4.25 2.13
C ARG A 26 -23.52 4.61 3.43
N ARG A 27 -24.21 5.27 4.38
CA ARG A 27 -23.67 5.59 5.71
C ARG A 27 -23.46 4.34 6.55
N TYR A 28 -24.29 3.32 6.37
CA TYR A 28 -24.26 2.07 7.13
C TYR A 28 -24.14 0.87 6.18
N PRO A 29 -22.96 0.66 5.55
CA PRO A 29 -22.75 -0.50 4.69
C PRO A 29 -22.92 -1.79 5.50
N ASN A 30 -23.92 -2.60 5.13
CA ASN A 30 -24.24 -3.82 5.86
C ASN A 30 -23.13 -4.86 5.74
N ASP A 31 -22.38 -4.87 4.64
CA ASP A 31 -21.34 -5.83 4.29
C ASP A 31 -19.99 -5.57 4.99
N TRP A 32 -19.76 -4.36 5.50
CA TRP A 32 -18.51 -3.99 6.16
C TRP A 32 -18.53 -4.33 7.63
N VAL A 33 -18.46 -5.64 7.90
CA VAL A 33 -18.44 -6.22 9.24
C VAL A 33 -17.13 -6.95 9.53
N PHE A 34 -16.72 -6.99 10.81
CA PHE A 34 -15.42 -7.51 11.22
C PHE A 34 -15.50 -8.51 12.39
N CYS A 35 -14.54 -9.44 12.45
CA CYS A 35 -14.45 -10.42 13.53
C CYS A 35 -13.69 -9.91 14.77
N SER A 36 -12.96 -8.79 14.65
CA SER A 36 -12.13 -8.23 15.71
C SER A 36 -11.83 -6.75 15.46
N ARG A 37 -11.41 -6.03 16.50
CA ARG A 37 -10.93 -4.65 16.37
C ARG A 37 -9.74 -4.52 15.43
N ARG A 38 -8.81 -5.48 15.45
CA ARG A 38 -7.66 -5.51 14.54
C ARG A 38 -8.06 -5.52 13.06
N CYS A 39 -9.08 -6.32 12.71
CA CYS A 39 -9.60 -6.34 11.34
C CYS A 39 -10.32 -5.03 10.97
N GLN A 40 -11.07 -4.44 11.91
CA GLN A 40 -11.72 -3.16 11.71
C GLN A 40 -10.69 -2.03 11.48
N ASP A 41 -9.63 -1.98 12.29
CA ASP A 41 -8.59 -0.96 12.17
C ASP A 41 -7.79 -1.11 10.86
N ALA A 42 -7.49 -2.35 10.44
CA ALA A 42 -6.85 -2.60 9.15
C ALA A 42 -7.71 -2.09 7.98
N PHE A 43 -9.02 -2.34 8.03
CA PHE A 43 -9.96 -1.79 7.06
C PHE A 43 -9.98 -0.26 7.09
N HIS A 44 -10.09 0.37 8.27
CA HIS A 44 -10.14 1.83 8.38
C HIS A 44 -8.88 2.52 7.88
N ARG A 45 -7.70 1.91 8.06
CA ARG A 45 -6.44 2.43 7.49
C ARG A 45 -6.51 2.46 5.97
N MET A 46 -6.82 1.34 5.33
CA MET A 46 -6.94 1.24 3.87
C MET A 46 -8.04 2.17 3.32
N TYR A 47 -9.19 2.17 3.98
CA TYR A 47 -10.33 2.99 3.59
C TYR A 47 -10.03 4.49 3.71
N GLY A 48 -9.39 4.92 4.80
CA GLY A 48 -8.95 6.31 4.98
C GLY A 48 -8.01 6.75 3.87
N SER A 49 -6.99 5.95 3.56
CA SER A 49 -6.06 6.22 2.46
C SER A 49 -6.77 6.34 1.10
N TRP A 50 -7.74 5.46 0.82
CA TRP A 50 -8.54 5.55 -0.40
C TRP A 50 -9.41 6.82 -0.46
N VAL A 51 -10.04 7.21 0.66
CA VAL A 51 -10.81 8.45 0.74
C VAL A 51 -9.92 9.67 0.49
N ASP A 52 -8.73 9.70 1.09
CA ASP A 52 -7.79 10.80 0.93
C ASP A 52 -7.26 10.89 -0.51
N ALA A 53 -6.98 9.75 -1.15
CA ALA A 53 -6.59 9.72 -2.56
C ALA A 53 -7.70 10.26 -3.48
N GLN A 54 -8.95 9.85 -3.26
CA GLN A 54 -10.07 10.39 -4.03
C GLN A 54 -10.31 11.88 -3.80
N LYS A 55 -10.15 12.38 -2.57
CA LYS A 55 -10.45 13.77 -2.23
C LYS A 55 -9.34 14.74 -2.62
N PHE A 56 -8.09 14.34 -2.42
CA PHE A 56 -6.94 15.24 -2.53
C PHE A 56 -6.05 14.94 -3.74
N GLY A 57 -6.37 13.92 -4.54
CA GLY A 57 -5.54 13.49 -5.67
C GLY A 57 -4.14 13.05 -5.25
N LYS A 58 -3.93 12.77 -3.95
CA LYS A 58 -2.68 12.23 -3.45
C LYS A 58 -2.66 10.76 -3.84
N GLU A 59 -1.76 10.38 -4.75
CA GLU A 59 -1.38 8.98 -4.86
C GLU A 59 -1.02 8.50 -3.46
N VAL A 60 -1.74 7.49 -2.96
CA VAL A 60 -1.31 6.76 -1.77
C VAL A 60 0.05 6.20 -2.17
N GLU A 61 1.12 6.57 -1.47
CA GLU A 61 2.42 5.92 -1.65
C GLU A 61 2.16 4.41 -1.59
N MET A 62 2.25 3.74 -2.74
CA MET A 62 1.91 2.32 -2.90
C MET A 62 2.84 1.39 -2.12
N ILE A 63 3.84 1.97 -1.46
CA ILE A 63 4.81 1.29 -0.63
C ILE A 63 4.91 2.05 0.70
N ASP A 64 4.01 1.75 1.63
CA ASP A 64 4.29 2.00 3.05
C ASP A 64 5.27 0.92 3.52
N ALA A 65 6.49 0.96 2.98
CA ALA A 65 7.56 0.03 3.36
C ALA A 65 7.75 0.15 4.87
N SER A 66 7.59 -0.97 5.56
CA SER A 66 7.91 -1.11 6.96
C SER A 66 9.35 -0.66 7.22
N ASP A 67 9.66 -0.31 8.47
CA ASP A 67 11.02 0.11 8.84
C ASP A 67 12.08 -0.94 8.46
N ILE A 68 11.70 -2.23 8.49
CA ILE A 68 12.55 -3.35 8.09
C ILE A 68 12.78 -3.33 6.57
N GLU A 69 11.73 -3.15 5.77
CA GLU A 69 11.85 -3.04 4.31
C GLU A 69 12.66 -1.81 3.91
N ARG A 70 12.46 -0.66 4.57
CA ARG A 70 13.28 0.55 4.36
C ARG A 70 14.74 0.32 4.73
N ALA A 71 15.01 -0.43 5.80
CA ALA A 71 16.38 -0.78 6.20
C ALA A 71 17.04 -1.73 5.18
N ALA A 72 16.30 -2.72 4.68
CA ALA A 72 16.77 -3.62 3.63
C ALA A 72 17.09 -2.86 2.33
N MET A 73 16.17 -1.99 1.87
CA MET A 73 16.40 -1.14 0.71
C MET A 73 17.67 -0.29 0.86
N ARG A 74 17.92 0.29 2.05
CA ARG A 74 19.14 1.07 2.34
C ARG A 74 20.41 0.22 2.27
N GLN A 75 20.36 -1.05 2.68
CA GLN A 75 21.51 -1.95 2.60
C GLN A 75 21.85 -2.31 1.15
N CYS A 76 20.83 -2.46 0.30
CA CYS A 76 21.02 -2.78 -1.12
C CYS A 76 21.55 -1.60 -1.96
N LEU A 77 21.49 -0.35 -1.46
CA LEU A 77 21.94 0.84 -2.21
C LEU A 77 23.41 0.77 -2.67
N LYS A 78 24.27 0.09 -1.91
CA LYS A 78 25.69 -0.05 -2.27
C LYS A 78 25.87 -0.97 -3.48
N ALA A 79 25.27 -2.17 -3.44
CA ALA A 79 25.33 -3.13 -4.54
C ALA A 79 24.67 -2.57 -5.81
N PHE A 80 23.55 -1.86 -5.64
CA PHE A 80 22.90 -1.11 -6.71
C PHE A 80 23.84 -0.09 -7.36
N GLY A 81 24.54 0.71 -6.55
CA GLY A 81 25.46 1.74 -7.03
C GLY A 81 26.69 1.17 -7.75
N GLU A 82 27.20 0.03 -7.29
CA GLU A 82 28.29 -0.70 -7.94
C GLU A 82 27.87 -1.22 -9.32
N ALA A 83 26.72 -1.91 -9.41
CA ALA A 83 26.19 -2.42 -10.69
C ALA A 83 25.85 -1.29 -11.68
N ALA A 84 25.23 -0.20 -11.21
CA ALA A 84 24.95 0.96 -12.05
C ALA A 84 26.24 1.71 -12.46
N GLY A 85 27.27 1.71 -11.61
CA GLY A 85 28.59 2.25 -11.93
C GLY A 85 29.30 1.49 -13.05
N GLU A 86 29.19 0.16 -13.08
CA GLU A 86 29.72 -0.69 -14.16
C GLU A 86 28.99 -0.49 -15.50
N ILE A 87 27.69 -0.19 -15.46
CA ILE A 87 26.88 0.14 -16.65
C ILE A 87 27.19 1.57 -17.14
N GLY A 88 27.50 2.48 -16.22
CA GLY A 88 27.82 3.87 -16.49
C GLY A 88 26.62 4.79 -16.29
N PHE A 89 26.78 5.80 -15.42
CA PHE A 89 25.77 6.83 -15.14
C PHE A 89 25.62 7.90 -16.24
N ALA A 90 26.19 7.67 -17.43
CA ALA A 90 26.22 8.64 -18.51
C ALA A 90 24.85 8.89 -19.16
N LYS A 91 23.87 8.01 -18.90
CA LYS A 91 22.49 8.14 -19.38
C LYS A 91 21.51 8.02 -18.21
N PRO A 92 20.36 8.71 -18.27
CA PRO A 92 19.33 8.58 -17.24
C PRO A 92 18.77 7.15 -17.19
N LEU A 93 18.27 6.74 -16.03
CA LEU A 93 17.68 5.40 -15.81
C LEU A 93 16.57 5.05 -16.83
N GLY A 94 15.84 6.05 -17.34
CA GLY A 94 14.82 5.86 -18.37
C GLY A 94 15.37 5.41 -19.73
N ASP A 95 16.66 5.60 -19.99
CA ASP A 95 17.33 5.24 -21.24
C ASP A 95 18.11 3.91 -21.12
N TYR A 96 17.91 3.17 -20.02
CA TYR A 96 18.49 1.84 -19.85
C TYR A 96 17.72 0.86 -20.72
N SER A 97 18.45 0.04 -21.47
CA SER A 97 17.88 -1.13 -22.12
C SER A 97 17.41 -2.13 -21.06
N GLU A 98 16.47 -3.00 -21.43
CA GLU A 98 15.95 -4.02 -20.53
C GLU A 98 17.07 -4.87 -19.90
N ALA A 99 18.10 -5.23 -20.67
CA ALA A 99 19.25 -6.00 -20.19
C ALA A 99 20.14 -5.24 -19.19
N GLU A 100 20.18 -3.90 -19.26
CA GLU A 100 20.88 -3.07 -18.28
C GLU A 100 20.04 -2.90 -17.01
N ALA A 101 18.73 -2.70 -17.15
CA ALA A 101 17.82 -2.61 -16.01
C ALA A 101 17.78 -3.93 -15.21
N LEU A 102 17.70 -5.08 -15.90
CA LEU A 102 17.71 -6.40 -15.26
C LEU A 102 19.01 -6.64 -14.48
N ARG A 103 20.17 -6.24 -15.02
CA ARG A 103 21.45 -6.37 -14.30
C ARG A 103 21.49 -5.60 -12.97
N VAL A 104 20.85 -4.44 -12.92
CA VAL A 104 20.78 -3.64 -11.67
C VAL A 104 19.80 -4.27 -10.68
N ILE A 105 18.71 -4.87 -11.16
CA ILE A 105 17.73 -5.59 -10.32
C ILE A 105 18.33 -6.89 -9.77
N ASP A 106 19.11 -7.63 -10.57
CA ASP A 106 19.75 -8.89 -10.14
C ASP A 106 20.86 -8.69 -9.09
N ALA A 107 21.32 -7.45 -8.90
CA ALA A 107 22.37 -7.10 -7.94
C ALA A 107 21.84 -6.86 -6.51
N ILE A 108 20.52 -6.86 -6.29
CA ILE A 108 19.86 -6.50 -5.01
C ILE A 108 18.96 -7.62 -4.49
#